data_AF-A0A645EEH9-F1
#
_entry.id   AF-A0A645EEH9-F1
#
_cell.length_a   1.000
_cell.length_b   1.000
_cell.length_c   1.000
_cell.angle_alpha   90.00
_cell.angle_beta   90.00
_cell.angle_gamma   90.00
#
_symmetry.space_group_name_H-M   'P 1'
#
loop_
_entity.id
_entity.type
_entity.pdbx_description
1 polymer ?
#
loop_
_entity_poly.entity_id
_entity_poly.type
_entity_poly.pdbx_seq_one_letter_code
_entity_poly.pdbx_strand_id
1 'polypeptide(L)'
;MLSVLPPIMILLGLMDEWVSRESMMKYMGDDSGIMGIAIAIAFAAFAAGPMYAAFPFTAVLLKKGVKFTNVIIFMNAWCVIKISTLLFEISSLGYKFTFYRLLIDFIGVIAMGYLVNYFVMKVGKEDKILSSHMKENV
;
A
#
# COMPACT_ATOMS: atom_id res chain seq x y z
N MET A 1 19.30 -12.09 -5.68
CA MET A 1 18.28 -11.09 -5.26
C MET A 1 18.15 -9.93 -6.25
N LEU A 2 19.23 -9.43 -6.87
CA LEU A 2 19.13 -8.39 -7.92
C LEU A 2 18.33 -8.82 -9.16
N SER A 3 18.33 -10.10 -9.53
CA SER A 3 17.67 -10.59 -10.76
C SER A 3 16.15 -10.42 -10.78
N VAL A 4 15.53 -10.18 -9.62
CA VAL A 4 14.07 -9.95 -9.51
C VAL A 4 13.72 -8.48 -9.74
N LEU A 5 14.70 -7.58 -9.60
CA LEU A 5 14.50 -6.13 -9.72
C LEU A 5 14.08 -5.69 -11.14
N PRO A 6 14.73 -6.15 -12.23
CA PRO A 6 14.36 -5.72 -13.59
C PRO A 6 12.92 -6.09 -13.97
N PRO A 7 12.43 -7.33 -13.74
CA PRO A 7 11.03 -7.67 -13.99
C PRO A 7 10.04 -6.82 -13.18
N ILE A 8 10.34 -6.56 -11.90
CA ILE A 8 9.50 -5.72 -11.04
C ILE A 8 9.41 -4.30 -11.62
N MET A 9 10.53 -3.71 -12.02
CA MET A 9 10.57 -2.35 -12.59
C MET A 9 9.82 -2.25 -13.92
N ILE A 10 9.88 -3.29 -14.76
CA ILE A 10 9.11 -3.35 -16.02
C ILE A 10 7.61 -3.42 -15.73
N LEU A 11 7.17 -4.30 -14.84
CA LEU A 11 5.78 -4.40 -14.42
C LEU A 11 5.27 -3.09 -13.81
N LEU A 12 6.15 -2.40 -13.07
CA LEU A 12 5.88 -1.09 -12.51
C LEU A 12 5.67 -0.03 -13.58
N GLY A 13 6.54 0.04 -14.59
CA GLY A 13 6.38 0.96 -15.71
C GLY A 13 5.10 0.68 -16.50
N LEU A 14 4.75 -0.60 -16.69
CA LEU A 14 3.49 -0.98 -17.31
C LEU A 14 2.28 -0.55 -16.47
N MET A 15 2.30 -0.75 -15.15
CA MET A 15 1.24 -0.26 -14.28
C MET A 15 1.17 1.28 -14.27
N ASP A 16 2.32 1.94 -14.33
CA ASP A 16 2.41 3.40 -14.37
C ASP A 16 1.70 3.97 -15.60
N GLU A 17 1.88 3.35 -16.76
CA GLU A 17 1.18 3.71 -17.99
C GLU A 17 -0.30 3.27 -17.98
N TRP A 18 -0.59 2.07 -17.48
CA TRP A 18 -1.92 1.47 -17.62
C TRP A 18 -2.97 2.08 -16.69
N VAL A 19 -2.58 2.57 -15.51
CA VAL A 19 -3.53 3.19 -14.57
C VAL A 19 -3.39 4.71 -14.60
N SER A 20 -4.38 5.42 -15.13
CA SER A 20 -4.32 6.89 -15.16
C SER A 20 -4.27 7.52 -13.77
N ARG A 21 -3.52 8.62 -13.64
CA ARG A 21 -3.45 9.41 -12.40
C ARG A 21 -4.83 9.84 -11.91
N GLU A 22 -5.71 10.27 -12.83
CA GLU A 22 -7.09 10.68 -12.50
C GLU A 22 -7.89 9.54 -11.86
N SER A 23 -7.75 8.31 -12.36
CA SER A 23 -8.44 7.15 -11.77
C SER A 23 -7.93 6.86 -10.36
N MET A 24 -6.61 6.91 -10.16
CA MET A 24 -5.99 6.72 -8.84
C MET A 24 -6.41 7.81 -7.85
N MET A 25 -6.45 9.08 -8.27
CA MET A 25 -6.91 10.19 -7.42
C MET A 25 -8.40 10.07 -7.09
N LYS A 26 -9.24 9.69 -8.06
CA LYS A 26 -10.69 9.52 -7.86
C LYS A 26 -11.02 8.43 -6.84
N TYR A 27 -10.31 7.31 -6.90
CA TYR A 27 -10.64 6.14 -6.09
C TYR A 27 -9.76 5.95 -4.85
N MET A 28 -8.56 6.51 -4.82
CA MET A 28 -7.59 6.35 -3.72
C MET A 28 -6.97 7.68 -3.25
N GLY A 29 -7.38 8.82 -3.81
CA GLY A 29 -6.96 10.16 -3.38
C GLY A 29 -7.60 10.61 -2.07
N ASP A 30 -7.51 11.90 -1.75
CA ASP A 30 -7.91 12.42 -0.43
C ASP A 30 -9.41 12.26 -0.10
N ASP A 31 -10.26 12.36 -1.12
CA ASP A 31 -11.72 12.19 -1.02
C ASP A 31 -12.19 10.72 -1.04
N SER A 32 -11.26 9.75 -1.17
CA SER A 32 -11.61 8.33 -1.34
C SER A 32 -12.25 7.67 -0.11
N GLY A 33 -12.12 8.26 1.08
CA GLY A 33 -12.68 7.74 2.32
C GLY A 33 -12.37 6.25 2.54
N ILE A 34 -13.42 5.46 2.80
CA ILE A 34 -13.32 4.00 3.02
C ILE A 34 -13.08 3.24 1.71
N MET A 35 -13.52 3.78 0.57
CA MET A 35 -13.36 3.14 -0.74
C MET A 35 -11.89 3.01 -1.12
N GLY A 36 -11.08 4.03 -0.83
CA GLY A 36 -9.64 3.98 -1.12
C GLY A 36 -8.89 2.94 -0.29
N ILE A 37 -9.31 2.72 0.96
CA ILE A 37 -8.76 1.67 1.83
C ILE A 37 -9.08 0.29 1.27
N ALA A 38 -10.34 0.05 0.87
CA ALA A 38 -10.77 -1.23 0.32
C ALA A 38 -10.00 -1.57 -0.97
N ILE A 39 -9.85 -0.59 -1.86
CA ILE A 39 -9.12 -0.75 -3.12
C ILE A 39 -7.63 -0.99 -2.85
N ALA A 40 -7.02 -0.26 -1.91
CA ALA A 40 -5.62 -0.47 -1.52
C ALA A 40 -5.37 -1.91 -1.06
N ILE A 41 -6.22 -2.42 -0.18
CA ILE A 41 -6.07 -3.78 0.34
C ILE A 41 -6.33 -4.82 -0.75
N ALA A 42 -7.33 -4.61 -1.61
CA ALA A 42 -7.61 -5.51 -2.73
C ALA A 42 -6.42 -5.62 -3.69
N PHE A 43 -5.87 -4.48 -4.15
CA PHE A 43 -4.69 -4.47 -5.01
C PHE A 43 -3.48 -5.14 -4.35
N ALA A 44 -3.27 -4.85 -3.06
CA ALA A 44 -2.20 -5.46 -2.29
C ALA A 44 -2.37 -6.98 -2.12
N ALA A 45 -3.61 -7.49 -2.08
CA ALA A 45 -3.89 -8.92 -1.94
C ALA A 45 -3.68 -9.71 -3.23
N PHE A 46 -3.98 -9.09 -4.37
CA PHE A 46 -3.68 -9.63 -5.70
C PHE A 46 -2.21 -9.55 -6.05
N ALA A 47 -1.47 -8.69 -5.36
CA ALA A 47 -0.07 -8.51 -5.64
C ALA A 47 0.77 -9.75 -5.31
N ALA A 48 1.33 -10.34 -6.34
CA ALA A 48 2.29 -11.43 -6.23
C ALA A 48 3.70 -10.87 -6.37
N GLY A 49 4.51 -11.00 -5.33
CA GLY A 49 5.89 -10.58 -5.40
C GLY A 49 6.59 -10.54 -4.05
N PRO A 50 7.91 -10.39 -4.05
CA PRO A 50 8.68 -10.19 -2.83
C PRO A 50 8.31 -8.86 -2.17
N MET A 51 8.45 -8.79 -0.84
CA MET A 51 8.06 -7.61 -0.05
C MET A 51 8.74 -6.32 -0.53
N TYR A 52 9.99 -6.37 -0.98
CA TYR A 52 10.70 -5.20 -1.49
C TYR A 52 10.12 -4.62 -2.79
N ALA A 53 9.34 -5.40 -3.54
CA ALA A 53 8.62 -4.91 -4.72
C ALA A 53 7.58 -3.84 -4.35
N ALA A 54 7.05 -3.85 -3.12
CA ALA A 54 6.05 -2.89 -2.70
C ALA A 54 6.61 -1.45 -2.66
N PHE A 55 7.90 -1.24 -2.41
CA PHE A 55 8.51 0.10 -2.31
C PHE A 55 8.43 0.92 -3.60
N PRO A 56 8.87 0.42 -4.77
CA PRO A 56 8.74 1.20 -6.00
C PRO A 56 7.27 1.40 -6.41
N PHE A 57 6.37 0.45 -6.13
CA PHE A 57 4.91 0.64 -6.31
C PHE A 57 4.38 1.78 -5.42
N THR A 58 4.78 1.80 -4.16
CA THR A 58 4.46 2.86 -3.19
C THR A 58 4.93 4.22 -3.71
N ALA A 59 6.13 4.31 -4.28
CA ALA A 59 6.64 5.56 -4.87
C ALA A 59 5.78 6.05 -6.06
N VAL A 60 5.32 5.15 -6.92
CA VAL A 60 4.42 5.51 -8.04
C VAL A 60 3.05 5.95 -7.54
N LEU A 61 2.47 5.27 -6.55
CA LEU A 61 1.18 5.67 -5.96
C LEU A 61 1.26 7.08 -5.35
N LEU A 62 2.36 7.39 -4.64
CA LEU A 62 2.60 8.74 -4.10
C LEU A 62 2.69 9.79 -5.21
N LYS A 63 3.44 9.52 -6.28
CA LYS A 63 3.53 10.43 -7.44
C LYS A 63 2.18 10.67 -8.12
N LYS A 64 1.29 9.68 -8.08
CA LYS A 64 -0.07 9.78 -8.63
C LYS A 64 -1.05 10.51 -7.72
N GLY A 65 -0.64 11.01 -6.55
CA GLY A 65 -1.52 11.75 -5.64
C GLY A 65 -2.48 10.86 -4.86
N VAL A 66 -2.12 9.57 -4.66
CA VAL A 66 -2.84 8.69 -3.73
C VAL A 66 -2.61 9.19 -2.31
N LYS A 67 -3.67 9.19 -1.49
CA LYS A 67 -3.60 9.61 -0.09
C LYS A 67 -2.52 8.83 0.65
N PHE A 68 -1.66 9.52 1.40
CA PHE A 68 -0.54 8.91 2.10
C PHE A 68 -0.96 7.73 3.00
N THR A 69 -2.06 7.89 3.74
CA THR A 69 -2.65 6.80 4.56
C THR A 69 -2.94 5.54 3.72
N ASN A 70 -3.55 5.69 2.55
CA ASN A 70 -3.90 4.57 1.67
C ASN A 70 -2.65 3.88 1.11
N VAL A 71 -1.60 4.66 0.81
CA VAL A 71 -0.30 4.13 0.39
C VAL A 71 0.34 3.29 1.49
N ILE A 72 0.34 3.76 2.74
CA ILE A 72 0.87 2.99 3.87
C ILE A 72 0.02 1.74 4.12
N ILE A 73 -1.31 1.83 4.03
CA ILE A 73 -2.20 0.68 4.15
C ILE A 73 -1.89 -0.36 3.07
N PHE A 74 -1.75 0.05 1.82
CA PHE A 74 -1.37 -0.82 0.70
C PHE A 74 -0.06 -1.54 0.97
N MET A 75 0.98 -0.81 1.39
CA MET A 75 2.29 -1.38 1.68
C MET A 75 2.23 -2.42 2.81
N ASN A 76 1.50 -2.13 3.89
CA ASN A 76 1.31 -3.08 4.99
C ASN A 76 0.46 -4.30 4.56
N ALA A 77 -0.63 -4.06 3.84
CA ALA A 77 -1.51 -5.11 3.33
C ALA A 77 -0.77 -6.07 2.39
N TRP A 78 0.16 -5.57 1.58
CA TRP A 78 0.98 -6.41 0.69
C TRP A 78 1.84 -7.41 1.49
N CYS A 79 2.20 -7.05 2.71
CA CYS A 79 3.02 -7.89 3.59
C CYS A 79 2.22 -9.04 4.18
N VAL A 80 0.99 -8.76 4.65
CA VAL A 80 0.22 -9.69 5.47
C VAL A 80 -0.99 -10.30 4.74
N ILE A 81 -1.69 -9.55 3.89
CA ILE A 81 -2.96 -9.95 3.25
C ILE A 81 -2.69 -10.52 1.85
N LYS A 82 -1.97 -11.63 1.73
CA LYS A 82 -1.72 -12.28 0.43
C LYS A 82 -2.64 -13.46 0.22
N ILE A 83 -3.24 -13.55 -0.98
CA ILE A 83 -4.09 -14.69 -1.36
C ILE A 83 -3.31 -16.01 -1.28
N SER A 84 -2.04 -16.02 -1.73
CA SER A 84 -1.18 -17.21 -1.66
C SER A 84 -0.94 -17.68 -0.22
N THR A 85 -0.74 -16.74 0.71
CA THR A 85 -0.58 -17.04 2.14
C THR A 85 -1.91 -17.54 2.75
N LEU A 86 -3.03 -16.91 2.41
CA LEU A 86 -4.36 -17.34 2.87
C LEU A 86 -4.67 -18.79 2.48
N LEU A 87 -4.43 -19.16 1.23
CA LEU A 87 -4.66 -20.53 0.74
C LEU A 87 -3.78 -21.55 1.49
N PHE A 88 -2.51 -21.19 1.71
CA PHE A 88 -1.57 -22.03 2.46
C PHE A 88 -2.02 -22.20 3.92
N GLU A 89 -2.48 -21.14 4.57
CA GLU A 89 -2.94 -21.18 5.97
C GLU A 89 -4.22 -21.98 6.14
N ILE A 90 -5.20 -21.82 5.24
CA ILE A 90 -6.44 -22.61 5.29
C ILE A 90 -6.11 -24.10 5.22
N SER A 91 -5.14 -24.46 4.36
CA SER A 91 -4.73 -25.86 4.14
C SER A 91 -3.92 -26.43 5.30
N SER A 92 -3.10 -25.60 5.98
CA SER A 92 -2.13 -26.08 6.98
C SER A 92 -2.59 -25.87 8.44
N LEU A 93 -3.27 -24.76 8.72
CA LEU A 93 -3.63 -24.30 10.07
C LEU A 93 -5.15 -24.29 10.29
N GLY A 94 -5.93 -24.40 9.22
CA GLY A 94 -7.38 -24.48 9.25
C GLY A 94 -8.09 -23.13 9.23
N TYR A 95 -9.35 -23.15 8.77
CA TYR A 95 -10.14 -21.96 8.46
C TYR A 95 -10.35 -21.01 9.65
N LYS A 96 -10.54 -21.54 10.87
CA LYS A 96 -10.78 -20.71 12.06
C LYS A 96 -9.60 -19.81 12.37
N PHE A 97 -8.38 -20.35 12.35
CA PHE A 97 -7.16 -19.59 12.60
C PHE A 97 -6.99 -18.50 11.54
N THR A 98 -7.09 -18.86 10.27
CA THR A 98 -6.96 -17.93 9.15
C THR A 98 -7.94 -16.77 9.25
N PHE A 99 -9.20 -17.03 9.59
CA PHE A 99 -10.22 -16.00 9.71
C PHE A 99 -9.89 -14.97 10.81
N TYR A 100 -9.54 -15.42 12.01
CA TYR A 100 -9.17 -14.51 13.10
C TYR A 100 -7.89 -13.74 12.81
N ARG A 101 -6.87 -14.41 12.24
CA ARG A 101 -5.61 -13.78 11.82
C ARG A 101 -5.87 -12.67 10.80
N LEU A 102 -6.67 -12.97 9.77
CA LEU A 102 -7.03 -12.01 8.73
C LEU A 102 -7.78 -10.81 9.32
N LEU A 103 -8.72 -11.03 10.23
CA LEU A 103 -9.48 -9.95 10.87
C LEU A 103 -8.58 -9.03 11.71
N ILE A 104 -7.65 -9.61 12.48
CA ILE A 104 -6.65 -8.84 13.24
C ILE A 104 -5.74 -8.05 12.29
N ASP A 105 -5.29 -8.66 11.20
CA ASP A 105 -4.45 -8.00 10.21
C ASP A 105 -5.15 -6.82 9.55
N PHE A 106 -6.42 -6.97 9.15
CA PHE A 106 -7.21 -5.89 8.55
C PHE A 106 -7.30 -4.67 9.47
N ILE A 107 -7.60 -4.89 10.75
CA ILE A 107 -7.66 -3.81 11.74
C ILE A 107 -6.26 -3.22 11.95
N GLY A 108 -5.24 -4.07 12.05
CA GLY A 108 -3.85 -3.69 12.28
C GLY A 108 -3.28 -2.82 11.15
N VAL A 109 -3.50 -3.18 9.89
CA VAL A 109 -2.97 -2.41 8.74
C VAL A 109 -3.66 -1.05 8.61
N ILE A 110 -4.96 -0.97 8.86
CA ILE A 110 -5.69 0.30 8.87
C ILE A 110 -5.19 1.18 10.02
N ALA A 111 -5.11 0.63 11.23
CA ALA A 111 -4.60 1.35 12.40
C ALA A 111 -3.18 1.87 12.18
N MET A 112 -2.29 1.04 11.62
CA MET A 112 -0.92 1.44 11.29
C MET A 112 -0.87 2.53 10.22
N GLY A 113 -1.72 2.47 9.20
CA GLY A 113 -1.81 3.52 8.18
C GLY A 113 -2.09 4.89 8.79
N TYR A 114 -3.07 4.97 9.70
CA TYR A 114 -3.39 6.20 10.41
C TYR A 114 -2.33 6.60 11.43
N LEU A 115 -1.75 5.64 12.15
CA LEU A 115 -0.71 5.89 13.15
C LEU A 115 0.53 6.48 12.51
N VAL A 116 1.00 5.89 11.41
CA VAL A 116 2.16 6.38 10.65
C VAL A 116 1.85 7.76 10.09
N ASN A 117 0.67 7.98 9.49
CA ASN A 117 0.28 9.29 9.01
C ASN A 117 0.28 10.34 10.14
N TYR A 118 -0.22 9.99 11.32
CA TYR A 118 -0.21 10.88 12.49
C TYR A 118 1.21 11.24 12.93
N PHE A 119 2.11 10.25 13.07
CA PHE A 119 3.50 10.51 13.44
C PHE A 119 4.22 11.32 12.37
N VAL A 120 4.04 11.01 11.09
CA VAL A 120 4.68 11.73 9.98
C VAL A 120 4.16 13.17 9.89
N MET A 121 2.87 13.43 10.08
CA MET A 121 2.35 14.81 10.11
C MET A 121 2.84 15.60 11.33
N LYS A 122 3.08 14.93 12.45
CA LYS A 122 3.64 15.54 13.66
C LYS A 122 5.12 15.87 13.49
N VAL A 123 5.92 14.94 12.98
CA VAL A 123 7.35 15.11 12.69
C VAL A 123 7.59 16.05 11.50
N GLY A 124 6.75 16.00 10.46
CA GLY A 124 6.85 16.85 9.28
C GLY A 124 6.53 18.33 9.54
N LYS A 125 5.93 18.67 10.69
CA LYS A 125 5.85 20.06 11.18
C LYS A 125 7.14 20.54 11.86
N GLU A 126 7.99 19.62 12.30
CA GLU A 126 9.24 19.89 13.02
C GLU A 126 10.47 19.78 12.11
N ASP A 127 10.36 19.03 11.00
CA ASP A 127 11.46 18.75 10.07
C ASP A 127 11.41 19.62 8.79
N LYS A 128 12.34 20.56 8.66
CA LYS A 128 12.44 21.51 7.53
C LYS A 128 12.68 20.83 6.17
N ILE A 129 13.24 19.61 6.15
CA ILE A 129 13.61 18.90 4.91
C ILE A 129 12.38 18.23 4.26
N LEU A 130 11.41 17.76 5.07
CA LEU A 130 10.17 17.20 4.56
C LEU A 130 9.19 18.30 4.08
N SER A 131 9.26 19.48 4.72
CA SER A 131 8.50 20.67 4.31
C SER A 131 8.86 21.19 2.91
N SER A 132 10.11 21.02 2.45
CA SER A 132 10.51 21.50 1.12
C SER A 132 9.98 20.60 0.00
N HIS A 133 9.97 19.28 0.18
CA HIS A 133 9.47 18.34 -0.83
C HIS A 133 7.93 18.29 -0.93
N MET A 134 7.20 18.61 0.14
CA MET A 134 5.74 18.78 0.05
C MET A 134 5.32 20.06 -0.67
N LYS A 135 6.17 21.09 -0.75
CA LYS A 135 5.88 22.34 -1.47
C LYS A 135 6.22 22.31 -2.96
N GLU A 136 7.13 21.43 -3.39
CA GLU A 136 7.52 21.31 -4.81
C GLU A 136 6.48 20.61 -5.70
N ASN A 137 5.44 20.01 -5.12
CA ASN A 137 4.43 19.24 -5.86
C ASN A 137 3.01 19.85 -5.83
N VAL A 138 2.89 21.14 -5.45
CA VAL A 138 1.66 21.94 -5.59
C VAL A 138 1.83 22.92 -6.74
#